data_AF-A0A4R0N1R5-F1
#
_entry.id   AF-A0A4R0N1R5-F1
#
_cell.length_a   1.000
_cell.length_b   1.000
_cell.length_c   1.000
_cell.angle_alpha   90.00
_cell.angle_beta   90.00
_cell.angle_gamma   90.00
#
_symmetry.space_group_name_H-M   'P 1'
#
loop_
_entity.id
_entity.type
_entity.pdbx_description
1 polymer ?
#
loop_
_entity_poly.entity_id
_entity_poly.type
_entity_poly.pdbx_seq_one_letter_code
_entity_poly.pdbx_strand_id
1 'polypeptide(L)'
;MSASQSNLSDPKYGYDMVVATTQTAINATMKEWLSKYVGKPFIQAYVFNPETESPIISDFDKLREKLGFDPFEIPEDTPTTDPRFAKLKEEMFMFAFIVEIGLPKFDLDKIPAVIEFNKEGSYVTYNMVCKTFKIIAIEQPTYGKPKWINLDQAKCDAPWVFSFMVDLDMRTDNIHNHMHELPEETQKDIKNLGEDMFSMQQLFLDLNSAGMSDQPLISGLDKQSAAYFYLTTFFIQGYINDIGKTGGVMLGFSVVSKEPFPKNVSVIPTDMNFEICSYRDEAGKPTKDYNAYTLNYLIMAKNNLMPAPVQFTWNWVEKERVREHAGVMAVNRGTFIAFLSHLLSPNLHYTSKQPKVRFHCDCIKSTFYWDFVNDDTVKTYNIVNNGSAHILTYNYSKHDSSSDTTYCGVYGTWGNMSASYSVQSDIFLEATKIRTETTITVHMHLNSMSAVADGNFAKYKATTVYAIGVDEYGSLTVDQAEPQVDDQSESISTSFWSKFISMGQIDGMIEKVKGNIKPMVEKLITNESKNIKQMLNGSRSWVFPGGKTFVFREAAFSDFQDLTSKVLYVEPNATKKEIAILLKQASEEDARMDAEIAKCKQLKSEPA
;
A
#
# COMPACT_ATOMS: atom_id res chain seq x y z
N MET A 1 13.40 11.60 9.97
CA MET A 1 12.96 10.20 9.83
C MET A 1 11.76 10.17 8.91
N SER A 2 11.70 9.20 8.00
CA SER A 2 10.63 9.08 7.00
C SER A 2 10.48 7.63 6.51
N ALA A 3 9.58 7.40 5.55
CA ALA A 3 9.38 6.10 4.93
C ALA A 3 10.64 5.52 4.25
N SER A 4 11.68 6.33 4.00
CA SER A 4 12.97 5.82 3.52
C SER A 4 13.61 4.83 4.50
N GLN A 5 13.22 4.84 5.78
CA GLN A 5 13.73 3.93 6.80
C GLN A 5 12.88 2.66 6.96
N SER A 6 11.85 2.47 6.13
CA SER A 6 11.01 1.27 6.16
C SER A 6 11.86 0.01 6.06
N ASN A 7 11.66 -0.90 7.01
CA ASN A 7 12.28 -2.23 7.03
C ASN A 7 11.27 -3.30 7.46
N LEU A 8 10.22 -3.50 6.66
CA LEU A 8 9.19 -4.51 6.90
C LEU A 8 9.75 -5.93 6.95
N SER A 9 10.92 -6.14 6.33
CA SER A 9 11.64 -7.42 6.35
C SER A 9 12.38 -7.73 7.65
N ASP A 10 12.49 -6.77 8.58
CA ASP A 10 12.95 -7.05 9.94
C ASP A 10 12.02 -8.12 10.55
N PRO A 11 12.56 -9.25 11.04
CA PRO A 11 11.75 -10.35 11.58
C PRO A 11 10.77 -9.95 12.69
N LYS A 12 10.98 -8.81 13.35
CA LYS A 12 10.04 -8.31 14.37
C LYS A 12 8.72 -7.75 13.79
N TYR A 13 8.69 -7.40 12.50
CA TYR A 13 7.47 -6.90 11.83
C TYR A 13 6.82 -8.01 11.00
N GLY A 14 7.51 -8.48 9.95
CA GLY A 14 7.06 -9.61 9.14
C GLY A 14 5.85 -9.37 8.24
N TYR A 15 5.38 -8.13 8.08
CA TYR A 15 4.24 -7.80 7.21
C TYR A 15 4.62 -7.82 5.73
N ASP A 16 3.72 -8.29 4.86
CA ASP A 16 3.92 -8.28 3.41
C ASP A 16 3.74 -6.86 2.83
N MET A 17 2.85 -6.07 3.44
CA MET A 17 2.57 -4.70 3.06
C MET A 17 2.03 -3.91 4.28
N VAL A 18 2.29 -2.61 4.29
CA VAL A 18 1.71 -1.66 5.24
C VAL A 18 1.16 -0.47 4.49
N VAL A 19 -0.03 -0.01 4.83
CA VAL A 19 -0.55 1.31 4.44
C VAL A 19 -0.64 2.16 5.69
N ALA A 20 0.08 3.26 5.74
CA ALA A 20 0.12 4.15 6.91
C ALA A 20 -0.51 5.49 6.55
N THR A 21 -1.62 5.86 7.18
CA THR A 21 -2.32 7.14 6.93
C THR A 21 -2.40 7.99 8.18
N THR A 22 -2.23 9.30 8.03
CA THR A 22 -2.14 10.23 9.17
C THR A 22 -3.52 10.49 9.78
N GLN A 23 -3.56 10.78 11.08
CA GLN A 23 -4.80 11.20 11.76
C GLN A 23 -5.41 12.42 11.05
N THR A 24 -4.56 13.37 10.65
CA THR A 24 -4.98 14.58 9.94
C THR A 24 -5.72 14.24 8.65
N ALA A 25 -5.14 13.37 7.83
CA ALA A 25 -5.71 12.99 6.54
C ALA A 25 -7.01 12.21 6.71
N ILE A 26 -7.04 11.22 7.60
CA ILE A 26 -8.27 10.44 7.87
C ILE A 26 -9.40 11.38 8.30
N ASN A 27 -9.15 12.30 9.24
CA ASN A 27 -10.19 13.21 9.70
C ASN A 27 -10.65 14.20 8.63
N ALA A 28 -9.74 14.72 7.82
CA ALA A 28 -10.11 15.60 6.72
C ALA A 28 -11.02 14.87 5.72
N THR A 29 -10.63 13.66 5.30
CA THR A 29 -11.40 12.85 4.34
C THR A 29 -12.72 12.36 4.92
N MET A 30 -12.76 11.93 6.20
CA MET A 30 -14.00 11.55 6.87
C MET A 30 -14.98 12.72 6.98
N LYS A 31 -14.50 13.93 7.35
CA LYS A 31 -15.36 15.11 7.43
C LYS A 31 -15.89 15.51 6.05
N GLU A 32 -15.06 15.47 5.02
CA GLU A 32 -15.50 15.72 3.64
C GLU A 32 -16.57 14.71 3.22
N TRP A 33 -16.32 13.42 3.44
CA TRP A 33 -17.29 12.37 3.13
C TRP A 33 -18.62 12.56 3.89
N LEU A 34 -18.57 12.81 5.20
CA LEU A 34 -19.75 13.07 6.04
C LEU A 34 -20.51 14.34 5.62
N SER A 35 -19.84 15.32 5.00
CA SER A 35 -20.48 16.53 4.49
C SER A 35 -21.32 16.27 3.24
N LYS A 36 -20.94 15.26 2.45
CA LYS A 36 -21.63 14.82 1.22
C LYS A 36 -22.58 13.65 1.46
N TYR A 37 -22.47 12.98 2.60
CA TYR A 37 -23.30 11.83 2.94
C TYR A 37 -24.80 12.20 2.98
N VAL A 38 -25.61 11.39 2.30
CA VAL A 38 -27.07 11.54 2.26
C VAL A 38 -27.71 10.30 2.88
N GLY A 39 -27.83 10.32 4.21
CA GLY A 39 -28.54 9.28 4.98
C GLY A 39 -30.03 9.57 5.15
N LYS A 40 -30.76 8.55 5.62
CA LYS A 40 -32.13 8.76 6.12
C LYS A 40 -32.07 9.07 7.62
N PRO A 41 -32.88 10.02 8.12
CA PRO A 41 -33.02 10.23 9.56
C PRO A 41 -33.54 8.95 10.24
N PHE A 42 -32.86 8.53 11.29
CA PHE A 42 -33.31 7.51 12.22
C PHE A 42 -34.19 8.17 13.27
N ILE A 43 -35.43 7.70 13.41
CA ILE A 43 -36.39 8.22 14.38
C ILE A 43 -36.81 7.08 15.29
N GLN A 44 -36.67 7.28 16.60
CA GLN A 44 -37.07 6.30 17.59
C GLN A 44 -37.91 6.98 18.67
N ALA A 45 -39.08 6.41 18.94
CA ALA A 45 -39.95 6.81 20.04
C ALA A 45 -40.08 5.70 21.08
N TYR A 46 -40.33 6.12 22.32
CA TYR A 46 -40.57 5.25 23.45
C TYR A 46 -41.88 5.63 24.15
N VAL A 47 -42.66 4.61 24.48
CA VAL A 47 -43.90 4.71 25.25
C VAL A 47 -43.78 3.86 26.51
N PHE A 48 -44.46 4.24 27.58
CA PHE A 48 -44.47 3.47 28.82
C PHE A 48 -45.41 2.27 28.67
N ASN A 49 -44.94 1.07 28.97
CA ASN A 49 -45.78 -0.12 29.07
C ASN A 49 -46.17 -0.37 30.54
N PRO A 50 -47.46 -0.23 30.92
CA PRO A 50 -47.90 -0.44 32.29
C PRO A 50 -47.86 -1.91 32.74
N GLU A 51 -47.85 -2.88 31.82
CA GLU A 51 -47.77 -4.31 32.17
C GLU A 51 -46.37 -4.73 32.60
N THR A 52 -45.35 -4.16 31.96
CA THR A 52 -43.94 -4.45 32.25
C THR A 52 -43.27 -3.36 33.08
N GLU A 53 -44.02 -2.33 33.46
CA GLU A 53 -43.56 -1.12 34.16
C GLU A 53 -42.28 -0.50 33.56
N SER A 54 -42.13 -0.60 32.23
CA SER A 54 -40.88 -0.25 31.53
C SER A 54 -41.16 0.42 30.19
N PRO A 55 -40.26 1.29 29.70
CA PRO A 55 -40.40 1.88 28.37
C PRO A 55 -40.20 0.83 27.27
N ILE A 56 -41.01 0.91 26.21
CA ILE A 56 -40.91 0.06 25.03
C ILE A 56 -40.77 0.90 23.76
N ILE A 57 -40.06 0.33 22.78
CA ILE A 57 -39.89 0.91 21.44
C ILE A 57 -41.26 1.02 20.77
N SER A 58 -41.55 2.19 20.21
CA SER A 58 -42.75 2.46 19.41
C SER A 58 -42.39 2.88 17.99
N ASP A 59 -43.23 2.47 17.04
CA ASP A 59 -43.19 2.90 15.64
C ASP A 59 -43.67 4.35 15.56
N PHE A 60 -42.73 5.27 15.25
CA PHE A 60 -43.00 6.70 15.30
C PHE A 60 -44.05 7.15 14.29
N ASP A 61 -44.08 6.58 13.08
CA ASP A 61 -45.05 6.96 12.06
C ASP A 61 -46.48 6.59 12.49
N LYS A 62 -46.66 5.39 13.05
CA LYS A 62 -47.96 4.97 13.60
C LYS A 62 -48.38 5.81 14.81
N LEU A 63 -47.43 6.15 15.68
CA LEU A 63 -47.69 7.02 16.82
C LEU A 63 -48.15 8.41 16.34
N ARG A 64 -47.46 8.99 15.35
CA ARG A 64 -47.82 10.29 14.77
C ARG A 64 -49.22 10.27 14.16
N GLU A 65 -49.56 9.22 13.40
CA GLU A 65 -50.92 9.05 12.84
C GLU A 65 -51.99 9.01 13.93
N LYS A 66 -51.74 8.29 15.03
CA LYS A 66 -52.67 8.17 16.15
C LYS A 66 -52.85 9.50 16.92
N LEU A 67 -51.76 10.26 17.10
CA LEU A 67 -51.80 11.58 17.74
C LEU A 67 -52.50 12.63 16.86
N GLY A 68 -52.38 12.50 15.53
CA GLY A 68 -52.90 13.44 14.54
C GLY A 68 -52.08 14.73 14.42
N PHE A 69 -50.85 14.73 14.93
CA PHE A 69 -49.86 15.81 14.81
C PHE A 69 -48.45 15.22 15.01
N ASP A 70 -47.41 15.94 14.59
CA ASP A 70 -46.02 15.55 14.85
C ASP A 70 -45.54 16.09 16.21
N PRO A 71 -45.16 15.21 17.17
CA PRO A 71 -44.62 15.65 18.45
C PRO A 71 -43.40 16.59 18.35
N PHE A 72 -42.56 16.47 17.31
CA PHE A 72 -41.40 17.36 17.12
C PHE A 72 -41.78 18.80 16.74
N GLU A 73 -43.02 19.05 16.33
CA GLU A 73 -43.53 20.38 16.03
C GLU A 73 -44.04 21.14 17.27
N ILE A 74 -44.15 20.48 18.43
CA ILE A 74 -44.53 21.14 19.69
C ILE A 74 -43.35 22.01 20.19
N PRO A 75 -43.52 23.34 20.34
CA PRO A 75 -42.45 24.20 20.84
C PRO A 75 -42.01 23.83 22.26
N GLU A 76 -40.74 24.06 22.56
CA GLU A 76 -40.19 23.95 23.91
C GLU A 76 -40.98 24.81 24.91
N ASP A 77 -41.05 24.36 26.17
CA ASP A 77 -41.79 25.02 27.26
C ASP A 77 -43.31 25.18 27.01
N THR A 78 -43.89 24.46 26.05
CA THR A 78 -45.35 24.41 25.88
C THR A 78 -46.01 23.94 27.18
N PRO A 79 -47.04 24.65 27.69
CA PRO A 79 -47.66 24.32 28.97
C PRO A 79 -48.45 23.00 28.89
N THR A 80 -48.49 22.24 29.99
CA THR A 80 -49.19 20.95 30.08
C THR A 80 -50.72 21.04 29.92
N THR A 81 -51.27 22.25 29.87
CA THR A 81 -52.69 22.50 29.56
C THR A 81 -52.96 22.46 28.07
N ASP A 82 -51.94 22.42 27.21
CA ASP A 82 -52.10 22.29 25.77
C ASP A 82 -52.79 20.95 25.43
N PRO A 83 -53.85 20.94 24.59
CA PRO A 83 -54.59 19.73 24.26
C PRO A 83 -53.73 18.59 23.69
N ARG A 84 -52.59 18.90 23.07
CA ARG A 84 -51.65 17.90 22.53
C ARG A 84 -51.03 17.05 23.63
N PHE A 85 -50.85 17.57 24.84
CA PHE A 85 -50.36 16.80 25.98
C PHE A 85 -51.35 15.74 26.46
N ALA A 86 -52.65 16.00 26.38
CA ALA A 86 -53.66 15.01 26.76
C ALA A 86 -53.53 13.76 25.87
N LYS A 87 -53.39 13.96 24.56
CA LYS A 87 -53.16 12.88 23.60
C LYS A 87 -51.83 12.15 23.83
N LEU A 88 -50.73 12.87 24.07
CA LEU A 88 -49.44 12.25 24.40
C LEU A 88 -49.53 11.38 25.65
N LYS A 89 -50.30 11.83 26.65
CA LYS A 89 -50.53 11.08 27.89
C LYS A 89 -51.40 9.84 27.67
N GLU A 90 -52.44 9.92 26.85
CA GLU A 90 -53.26 8.77 26.44
C GLU A 90 -52.41 7.69 25.76
N GLU A 91 -51.44 8.10 24.95
CA GLU A 91 -50.46 7.21 24.32
C GLU A 91 -49.28 6.82 25.22
N MET A 92 -49.28 7.27 26.48
CA MET A 92 -48.21 7.04 27.44
C MET A 92 -46.82 7.38 26.88
N PHE A 93 -46.75 8.43 26.07
CA PHE A 93 -45.52 8.89 25.45
C PHE A 93 -44.51 9.32 26.50
N MET A 94 -43.25 8.91 26.32
CA MET A 94 -42.15 9.28 27.22
C MET A 94 -41.20 10.25 26.54
N PHE A 95 -40.54 9.79 25.48
CA PHE A 95 -39.58 10.58 24.72
C PHE A 95 -39.41 10.01 23.30
N ALA A 96 -38.87 10.83 22.42
CA ALA A 96 -38.42 10.41 21.11
C ALA A 96 -37.21 11.25 20.67
N PHE A 97 -36.45 10.72 19.74
CA PHE A 97 -35.34 11.46 19.15
C PHE A 97 -35.23 11.20 17.64
N ILE A 98 -34.62 12.16 16.96
CA ILE A 98 -34.23 12.08 15.54
C ILE A 98 -32.71 12.19 15.48
N VAL A 99 -32.07 11.24 14.81
CA VAL A 99 -30.64 11.28 14.50
C VAL A 99 -30.43 11.09 13.00
N GLU A 100 -29.63 11.94 12.39
CA GLU A 100 -29.19 11.80 11.00
C GLU A 100 -27.66 11.85 10.98
N ILE A 101 -27.00 10.77 10.56
CA ILE A 101 -25.55 10.75 10.38
C ILE A 101 -25.15 11.78 9.32
N GLY A 102 -24.05 12.49 9.58
CA GLY A 102 -23.44 13.42 8.64
C GLY A 102 -22.74 14.55 9.37
N LEU A 103 -22.10 15.43 8.61
CA LEU A 103 -21.40 16.58 9.19
C LEU A 103 -22.43 17.64 9.64
N PRO A 104 -22.45 18.04 10.92
CA PRO A 104 -23.38 19.07 11.37
C PRO A 104 -22.99 20.47 10.87
N LYS A 105 -23.98 21.37 10.83
CA LYS A 105 -23.78 22.76 10.40
C LYS A 105 -23.21 23.63 11.53
N PHE A 106 -21.94 23.39 11.88
CA PHE A 106 -21.15 24.25 12.77
C PHE A 106 -19.84 24.66 12.09
N ASP A 107 -19.17 25.66 12.66
CA ASP A 107 -17.79 25.98 12.27
C ASP A 107 -16.88 24.75 12.46
N LEU A 108 -15.97 24.51 11.52
CA LEU A 108 -15.18 23.27 11.47
C LEU A 108 -14.28 23.04 12.70
N ASP A 109 -13.89 24.12 13.37
CA ASP A 109 -13.09 24.12 14.60
C ASP A 109 -13.91 23.70 15.83
N LYS A 110 -15.24 23.84 15.78
CA LYS A 110 -16.17 23.35 16.82
C LYS A 110 -16.54 21.88 16.65
N ILE A 111 -16.31 21.33 15.46
CA ILE A 111 -16.54 19.90 15.18
C ILE A 111 -15.27 19.14 15.56
N PRO A 112 -15.32 18.22 16.55
CA PRO A 112 -14.14 17.46 16.94
C PRO A 112 -13.60 16.59 15.77
N ALA A 113 -12.42 16.02 15.96
CA ALA A 113 -11.95 14.96 15.09
C ALA A 113 -12.94 13.78 15.16
N VAL A 114 -13.31 13.21 14.02
CA VAL A 114 -14.16 11.99 13.96
C VAL A 114 -13.43 10.81 14.60
N ILE A 115 -12.11 10.74 14.43
CA ILE A 115 -11.26 9.73 15.04
C ILE A 115 -10.04 10.36 15.69
N GLU A 116 -9.74 9.97 16.92
CA GLU A 116 -8.53 10.38 17.64
C GLU A 116 -7.74 9.16 18.09
N PHE A 117 -6.44 9.18 17.80
CA PHE A 117 -5.53 8.11 18.12
C PHE A 117 -5.06 8.19 19.57
N ASN A 118 -4.76 9.38 20.08
CA ASN A 118 -4.45 9.72 21.48
C ASN A 118 -3.26 8.97 22.15
N LYS A 119 -2.92 7.74 21.72
CA LYS A 119 -1.85 6.86 22.20
C LYS A 119 -1.49 5.81 21.14
N GLU A 120 -0.38 5.12 21.34
CA GLU A 120 0.02 3.94 20.54
C GLU A 120 -0.86 2.71 20.88
N GLY A 121 -0.94 1.75 19.95
CA GLY A 121 -1.67 0.49 20.09
C GLY A 121 -2.87 0.37 19.16
N SER A 122 -3.96 -0.26 19.60
CA SER A 122 -5.13 -0.53 18.75
C SER A 122 -6.38 0.32 19.08
N TYR A 123 -6.36 1.06 20.19
CA TYR A 123 -7.52 1.81 20.66
C TYR A 123 -7.59 3.22 20.09
N VAL A 124 -8.75 3.58 19.55
CA VAL A 124 -9.08 4.94 19.10
C VAL A 124 -10.28 5.49 19.83
N THR A 125 -10.36 6.82 19.91
CA THR A 125 -11.60 7.51 20.27
C THR A 125 -12.37 7.82 18.99
N TYR A 126 -13.54 7.23 18.84
CA TYR A 126 -14.48 7.53 17.76
C TYR A 126 -15.51 8.56 18.26
N ASN A 127 -15.57 9.71 17.63
CA ASN A 127 -16.54 10.77 17.92
C ASN A 127 -17.64 10.74 16.87
N MET A 128 -18.78 10.14 17.21
CA MET A 128 -19.94 10.13 16.34
C MET A 128 -20.55 11.53 16.27
N VAL A 129 -20.51 12.11 15.08
CA VAL A 129 -21.13 13.40 14.76
C VAL A 129 -22.37 13.19 13.89
N CYS A 130 -23.42 13.95 14.18
CA CYS A 130 -24.71 13.83 13.51
C CYS A 130 -25.04 15.15 12.81
N LYS A 131 -25.51 15.10 11.57
CA LYS A 131 -26.00 16.27 10.84
C LYS A 131 -27.23 16.88 11.51
N THR A 132 -28.13 16.01 11.97
CA THR A 132 -29.33 16.39 12.71
C THR A 132 -29.41 15.56 13.99
N PHE A 133 -29.64 16.23 15.12
CA PHE A 133 -29.96 15.58 16.39
C PHE A 133 -31.03 16.40 17.11
N LYS A 134 -32.20 15.80 17.33
CA LYS A 134 -33.32 16.40 18.07
C LYS A 134 -33.86 15.44 19.10
N ILE A 135 -34.27 15.97 20.25
CA ILE A 135 -34.84 15.17 21.35
C ILE A 135 -36.08 15.88 21.85
N ILE A 136 -37.17 15.12 21.95
CA ILE A 136 -38.39 15.54 22.63
C ILE A 136 -38.66 14.63 23.81
N ALA A 137 -39.09 15.22 24.91
CA ALA A 137 -39.41 14.49 26.12
C ALA A 137 -40.39 15.26 26.99
N ILE A 138 -41.07 14.54 27.88
CA ILE A 138 -41.77 15.15 29.01
C ILE A 138 -40.83 15.13 30.21
N GLU A 139 -40.45 16.32 30.68
CA GLU A 139 -39.69 16.48 31.91
C GLU A 139 -40.64 16.60 33.10
N GLN A 140 -40.48 15.72 34.09
CA GLN A 140 -41.21 15.78 35.34
C GLN A 140 -40.24 16.16 36.46
N PRO A 141 -40.19 17.44 36.87
CA PRO A 141 -39.35 17.84 38.00
C PRO A 141 -39.91 17.25 39.30
N THR A 142 -39.03 16.96 40.27
CA THR A 142 -39.41 16.48 41.61
C THR A 142 -40.41 17.40 42.30
N TYR A 143 -40.29 18.71 42.04
CA TYR A 143 -41.22 19.73 42.48
C TYR A 143 -41.55 20.64 41.29
N GLY A 144 -42.82 20.71 40.88
CA GLY A 144 -43.28 21.58 39.80
C GLY A 144 -44.29 20.93 38.87
N LYS A 145 -44.66 21.66 37.81
CA LYS A 145 -45.48 21.11 36.72
C LYS A 145 -44.57 20.45 35.69
N PRO A 146 -45.00 19.37 35.03
CA PRO A 146 -44.26 18.80 33.91
C PRO A 146 -44.02 19.85 32.82
N LYS A 147 -42.98 19.67 32.01
CA LYS A 147 -42.64 20.55 30.90
C LYS A 147 -42.37 19.76 29.64
N TRP A 148 -42.67 20.36 28.49
CA TRP A 148 -42.24 19.82 27.20
C TRP A 148 -40.81 20.25 26.92
N ILE A 149 -39.95 19.28 26.68
CA ILE A 149 -38.60 19.48 26.17
C ILE A 149 -38.65 19.26 24.65
N ASN A 150 -38.08 20.20 23.88
CA ASN A 150 -37.81 20.06 22.46
C ASN A 150 -36.45 20.65 22.12
N LEU A 151 -35.41 19.84 22.35
CA LEU A 151 -34.02 20.23 22.12
C LEU A 151 -33.61 19.94 20.69
N ASP A 152 -32.88 20.88 20.10
CA ASP A 152 -32.35 20.79 18.76
C ASP A 152 -30.89 21.21 18.79
N GLN A 153 -29.97 20.30 18.42
CA GLN A 153 -28.54 20.60 18.44
C GLN A 153 -28.20 21.84 17.62
N ALA A 154 -28.95 22.14 16.55
CA ALA A 154 -28.69 23.27 15.68
C ALA A 154 -28.86 24.64 16.37
N LYS A 155 -29.44 24.65 17.57
CA LYS A 155 -29.61 25.85 18.41
C LYS A 155 -28.54 25.97 19.51
N CYS A 156 -27.60 25.02 19.58
CA CYS A 156 -26.52 25.01 20.56
C CYS A 156 -25.26 25.70 20.00
N ASP A 157 -24.28 25.96 20.88
CA ASP A 157 -22.99 26.56 20.47
C ASP A 157 -22.01 25.55 19.87
N ALA A 158 -22.23 24.26 20.12
CA ALA A 158 -21.40 23.13 19.69
C ALA A 158 -22.28 21.89 19.40
N PRO A 159 -21.84 20.96 18.53
CA PRO A 159 -22.58 19.73 18.25
C PRO A 159 -22.66 18.82 19.48
N TRP A 160 -23.72 18.01 19.55
CA TRP A 160 -23.76 16.89 20.48
C TRP A 160 -22.92 15.75 19.91
N VAL A 161 -22.05 15.18 20.74
CA VAL A 161 -21.07 14.16 20.30
C VAL A 161 -21.14 12.98 21.24
N PHE A 162 -21.16 11.79 20.66
CA PHE A 162 -21.08 10.52 21.37
C PHE A 162 -19.69 9.95 21.10
N SER A 163 -18.86 9.93 22.14
CA SER A 163 -17.48 9.46 22.05
C SER A 163 -17.39 8.03 22.56
N PHE A 164 -16.85 7.15 21.72
CA PHE A 164 -16.66 5.73 22.00
C PHE A 164 -15.17 5.41 22.02
N MET A 165 -14.76 4.49 22.90
CA MET A 165 -13.45 3.87 22.82
C MET A 165 -13.58 2.55 22.04
N VAL A 166 -12.93 2.52 20.88
CA VAL A 166 -13.02 1.42 19.91
C VAL A 166 -11.67 0.73 19.81
N ASP A 167 -11.66 -0.60 19.94
CA ASP A 167 -10.49 -1.44 19.69
C ASP A 167 -10.48 -1.88 18.23
N LEU A 168 -9.44 -1.51 17.48
CA LEU A 168 -9.28 -1.86 16.07
C LEU A 168 -8.49 -3.17 15.85
N ASP A 169 -8.10 -3.90 16.90
CA ASP A 169 -7.42 -5.20 16.72
C ASP A 169 -8.39 -6.26 16.18
N MET A 170 -8.18 -6.68 14.94
CA MET A 170 -9.04 -7.62 14.20
C MET A 170 -8.59 -9.09 14.30
N ARG A 171 -7.59 -9.39 15.12
CA ARG A 171 -7.06 -10.75 15.30
C ARG A 171 -8.04 -11.63 16.09
N THR A 172 -8.44 -12.76 15.53
CA THR A 172 -9.39 -13.66 16.20
C THR A 172 -8.77 -14.50 17.32
N ASP A 173 -7.44 -14.60 17.36
CA ASP A 173 -6.68 -15.29 18.41
C ASP A 173 -6.35 -14.39 19.61
N ASN A 174 -6.65 -13.09 19.54
CA ASN A 174 -6.50 -12.19 20.68
C ASN A 174 -7.73 -12.22 21.58
N ILE A 175 -7.63 -12.90 22.72
CA ILE A 175 -8.69 -13.01 23.73
C ILE A 175 -9.09 -11.69 24.41
N HIS A 176 -8.30 -10.62 24.21
CA HIS A 176 -8.54 -9.32 24.83
C HIS A 176 -9.31 -8.35 23.93
N ASN A 177 -9.58 -8.70 22.67
CA ASN A 177 -10.44 -7.92 21.79
C ASN A 177 -11.86 -8.52 21.75
N HIS A 178 -12.81 -7.74 21.23
CA HIS A 178 -14.21 -8.19 21.06
C HIS A 178 -14.47 -8.84 19.70
N MET A 179 -13.47 -8.95 18.82
CA MET A 179 -13.66 -9.44 17.45
C MET A 179 -14.16 -10.89 17.41
N HIS A 180 -13.64 -11.73 18.33
CA HIS A 180 -14.05 -13.13 18.43
C HIS A 180 -15.48 -13.33 18.99
N GLU A 181 -16.07 -12.30 19.59
CA GLU A 181 -17.43 -12.32 20.15
C GLU A 181 -18.50 -11.99 19.09
N LEU A 182 -18.10 -11.39 17.97
CA LEU A 182 -19.00 -10.99 16.88
C LEU A 182 -19.40 -12.20 16.00
N PRO A 183 -20.58 -12.17 15.35
CA PRO A 183 -20.94 -13.18 14.35
C PRO A 183 -19.90 -13.28 13.20
N GLU A 184 -19.69 -14.49 12.66
CA GLU A 184 -18.69 -14.70 11.59
C GLU A 184 -18.90 -13.82 10.35
N GLU A 185 -20.16 -13.50 10.02
CA GLU A 185 -20.47 -12.61 8.89
C GLU A 185 -20.02 -11.18 9.17
N THR A 186 -20.31 -10.65 10.35
CA THR A 186 -19.82 -9.34 10.81
C THR A 186 -18.30 -9.31 10.85
N GLN A 187 -17.65 -10.38 11.32
CA GLN A 187 -16.19 -10.47 11.30
C GLN A 187 -15.61 -10.36 9.87
N LYS A 188 -16.26 -10.99 8.89
CA LYS A 188 -15.86 -10.91 7.47
C LYS A 188 -16.11 -9.52 6.89
N ASP A 189 -17.21 -8.88 7.27
CA ASP A 189 -17.58 -7.54 6.80
C ASP A 189 -16.69 -6.44 7.38
N ILE A 190 -16.21 -6.62 8.61
CA ILE A 190 -15.20 -5.74 9.24
C ILE A 190 -13.83 -5.91 8.57
N LYS A 191 -13.39 -7.16 8.35
CA LYS A 191 -12.09 -7.37 7.68
C LYS A 191 -12.08 -6.92 6.21
N ASN A 192 -13.24 -6.98 5.54
CA ASN A 192 -13.49 -6.65 4.13
C ASN A 192 -12.23 -6.66 3.24
N LEU A 193 -11.69 -7.84 2.92
CA LEU A 193 -10.48 -7.99 2.09
C LEU A 193 -10.76 -7.78 0.58
N GLY A 194 -11.56 -6.77 0.25
CA GLY A 194 -11.91 -6.36 -1.11
C GLY A 194 -11.20 -5.08 -1.55
N GLU A 195 -11.52 -4.59 -2.74
CA GLU A 195 -10.91 -3.38 -3.30
C GLU A 195 -11.16 -2.10 -2.46
N ASP A 196 -12.25 -2.11 -1.69
CA ASP A 196 -12.69 -1.00 -0.84
C ASP A 196 -12.17 -1.10 0.61
N MET A 197 -11.26 -2.03 0.91
CA MET A 197 -10.75 -2.26 2.28
C MET A 197 -10.12 -1.03 2.93
N PHE A 198 -9.58 -0.11 2.12
CA PHE A 198 -8.95 1.13 2.61
C PHE A 198 -9.90 2.33 2.65
N SER A 199 -11.14 2.14 2.17
CA SER A 199 -12.09 3.25 2.00
C SER A 199 -12.53 3.83 3.33
N MET A 200 -12.91 5.12 3.33
CA MET A 200 -13.47 5.77 4.52
C MET A 200 -14.77 5.10 4.97
N GLN A 201 -15.55 4.57 4.03
CA GLN A 201 -16.79 3.85 4.30
C GLN A 201 -16.50 2.56 5.08
N GLN A 202 -15.46 1.82 4.68
CA GLN A 202 -15.03 0.63 5.41
C GLN A 202 -14.51 1.00 6.80
N LEU A 203 -13.60 1.98 6.90
CA LEU A 203 -13.11 2.41 8.20
C LEU A 203 -14.25 2.93 9.11
N PHE A 204 -15.22 3.63 8.55
CA PHE A 204 -16.41 4.05 9.29
C PHE A 204 -17.24 2.85 9.75
N LEU A 205 -17.44 1.84 8.90
CA LEU A 205 -18.09 0.59 9.31
C LEU A 205 -17.32 -0.08 10.45
N ASP A 206 -15.99 -0.19 10.35
CA ASP A 206 -15.13 -0.78 11.37
C ASP A 206 -15.31 -0.07 12.71
N LEU A 207 -15.36 1.26 12.71
CA LEU A 207 -15.59 2.06 13.93
C LEU A 207 -17.00 1.91 14.52
N ASN A 208 -18.01 1.63 13.69
CA ASN A 208 -19.41 1.48 14.11
C ASN A 208 -19.80 0.02 14.44
N SER A 209 -18.91 -0.94 14.23
CA SER A 209 -19.15 -2.38 14.40
C SER A 209 -18.16 -3.05 15.38
N ALA A 210 -16.94 -2.53 15.51
CA ALA A 210 -15.97 -3.01 16.49
C ALA A 210 -16.54 -2.83 17.90
N GLY A 211 -16.53 -3.93 18.67
CA GLY A 211 -17.16 -4.02 19.99
C GLY A 211 -16.82 -2.82 20.86
N MET A 212 -17.80 -1.95 21.04
CA MET A 212 -17.68 -0.74 21.85
C MET A 212 -17.39 -1.18 23.29
N SER A 213 -16.16 -0.96 23.72
CA SER A 213 -15.66 -1.51 24.99
C SER A 213 -16.27 -0.84 26.22
N ASP A 214 -16.81 0.38 26.09
CA ASP A 214 -17.30 1.21 27.18
C ASP A 214 -18.59 1.96 26.86
N GLN A 215 -19.29 2.44 27.90
CA GLN A 215 -20.41 3.38 27.74
C GLN A 215 -19.94 4.69 27.08
N PRO A 216 -20.61 5.18 26.02
CA PRO A 216 -20.21 6.42 25.37
C PRO A 216 -20.28 7.63 26.29
N LEU A 217 -19.30 8.52 26.12
CA LEU A 217 -19.34 9.85 26.70
C LEU A 217 -20.19 10.77 25.80
N ILE A 218 -21.19 11.43 26.38
CA ILE A 218 -21.98 12.45 25.67
C ILE A 218 -21.45 13.84 26.04
N SER A 219 -21.08 14.64 25.04
CA SER A 219 -20.76 16.06 25.21
C SER A 219 -21.77 16.97 24.52
N GLY A 220 -21.97 18.18 25.07
CA GLY A 220 -22.86 19.20 24.52
C GLY A 220 -24.31 19.16 25.04
N LEU A 221 -24.66 18.13 25.82
CA LEU A 221 -25.97 17.99 26.48
C LEU A 221 -25.81 18.11 28.01
N ASP A 222 -26.75 18.78 28.68
CA ASP A 222 -26.75 18.92 30.13
C ASP A 222 -26.97 17.56 30.81
N LYS A 223 -25.98 17.13 31.61
CA LYS A 223 -25.98 15.86 32.35
C LYS A 223 -27.11 15.73 33.37
N GLN A 224 -27.72 16.84 33.79
CA GLN A 224 -28.83 16.84 34.73
C GLN A 224 -30.20 16.85 34.04
N SER A 225 -30.25 17.04 32.72
CA SER A 225 -31.50 17.10 31.96
C SER A 225 -32.18 15.74 31.82
N ALA A 226 -33.51 15.74 31.71
CA ALA A 226 -34.27 14.53 31.40
C ALA A 226 -33.84 13.92 30.04
N ALA A 227 -33.48 14.75 29.07
CA ALA A 227 -32.99 14.29 27.76
C ALA A 227 -31.72 13.44 27.88
N TYR A 228 -30.76 13.87 28.71
CA TYR A 228 -29.54 13.10 28.97
C TYR A 228 -29.87 11.76 29.63
N PHE A 229 -30.71 11.77 30.66
CA PHE A 229 -31.16 10.55 31.33
C PHE A 229 -31.81 9.55 30.37
N TYR A 230 -32.72 10.00 29.50
CA TYR A 230 -33.41 9.12 28.56
C TYR A 230 -32.46 8.53 27.51
N LEU A 231 -31.54 9.35 26.98
CA LEU A 231 -30.53 8.87 26.03
C LEU A 231 -29.59 7.85 26.65
N THR A 232 -29.07 8.09 27.86
CA THR A 232 -28.14 7.16 28.51
C THR A 232 -28.82 5.86 28.93
N THR A 233 -30.03 5.94 29.46
CA THR A 233 -30.70 4.79 30.10
C THR A 233 -31.40 3.88 29.09
N PHE A 234 -31.99 4.44 28.02
CA PHE A 234 -32.82 3.66 27.10
C PHE A 234 -32.19 3.50 25.73
N PHE A 235 -31.60 4.56 25.17
CA PHE A 235 -30.95 4.47 23.87
C PHE A 235 -29.57 3.79 23.98
N ILE A 236 -28.68 4.32 24.82
CA ILE A 236 -27.33 3.78 24.95
C ILE A 236 -27.36 2.38 25.58
N GLN A 237 -27.98 2.21 26.75
CA GLN A 237 -27.98 0.90 27.41
C GLN A 237 -28.86 -0.15 26.73
N GLY A 238 -29.89 0.25 25.99
CA GLY A 238 -30.79 -0.67 25.28
C GLY A 238 -30.28 -1.00 23.88
N TYR A 239 -30.26 0.00 22.99
CA TYR A 239 -29.99 -0.18 21.57
C TYR A 239 -28.51 -0.42 21.26
N ILE A 240 -27.60 0.35 21.85
CA ILE A 240 -26.16 0.22 21.54
C ILE A 240 -25.60 -1.09 22.10
N ASN A 241 -25.97 -1.45 23.33
CA ASN A 241 -25.55 -2.72 23.93
C ASN A 241 -26.07 -3.94 23.15
N ASP A 242 -27.27 -3.86 22.58
CA ASP A 242 -27.82 -4.93 21.74
C ASP A 242 -27.05 -5.05 20.42
N ILE A 243 -26.73 -3.92 19.79
CA ILE A 243 -25.87 -3.89 18.59
C ILE A 243 -24.48 -4.46 18.88
N GLY A 244 -23.86 -4.08 20.00
CA GLY A 244 -22.54 -4.58 20.40
C GLY A 244 -22.50 -6.10 20.61
N LYS A 245 -23.62 -6.72 20.99
CA LYS A 245 -23.74 -8.19 21.15
C LYS A 245 -24.07 -8.91 19.84
N THR A 246 -24.90 -8.29 19.01
CA THR A 246 -25.43 -8.91 17.79
C THR A 246 -24.57 -8.63 16.56
N GLY A 247 -23.54 -7.78 16.68
CA GLY A 247 -22.69 -7.37 15.57
C GLY A 247 -23.43 -6.52 14.53
N GLY A 248 -24.45 -5.78 14.96
CA GLY A 248 -25.16 -4.83 14.11
C GLY A 248 -24.31 -3.59 13.79
N VAL A 249 -24.82 -2.72 12.91
CA VAL A 249 -24.19 -1.41 12.65
C VAL A 249 -25.00 -0.30 13.31
N MET A 250 -24.32 0.57 14.06
CA MET A 250 -24.94 1.73 14.68
C MET A 250 -25.68 2.60 13.65
N LEU A 251 -26.98 2.83 13.90
CA LEU A 251 -27.84 3.73 13.11
C LEU A 251 -28.01 3.37 11.63
N GLY A 252 -27.85 2.09 11.26
CA GLY A 252 -28.29 1.57 9.96
C GLY A 252 -27.38 1.90 8.77
N PHE A 253 -26.10 2.21 9.02
CA PHE A 253 -25.12 2.34 7.95
C PHE A 253 -24.76 0.95 7.38
N SER A 254 -25.34 0.55 6.25
CA SER A 254 -24.93 -0.66 5.53
C SER A 254 -24.13 -0.27 4.30
N VAL A 255 -22.79 -0.28 4.39
CA VAL A 255 -21.96 -0.28 3.18
C VAL A 255 -20.92 -1.38 3.35
N VAL A 256 -21.10 -2.48 2.64
CA VAL A 256 -19.99 -3.38 2.33
C VAL A 256 -20.01 -3.56 0.82
N SER A 257 -19.23 -2.72 0.14
CA SER A 257 -18.85 -3.05 -1.22
C SER A 257 -17.82 -4.18 -1.12
N LYS A 258 -18.21 -5.37 -1.58
CA LYS A 258 -17.43 -6.62 -1.57
C LYS A 258 -16.79 -6.86 -2.95
N GLU A 259 -16.35 -5.81 -3.63
CA GLU A 259 -15.75 -5.99 -4.95
C GLU A 259 -14.40 -6.70 -4.82
N PRO A 260 -14.19 -7.82 -5.55
CA PRO A 260 -12.92 -8.53 -5.53
C PRO A 260 -11.83 -7.66 -6.17
N PHE A 261 -10.58 -7.86 -5.74
CA PHE A 261 -9.46 -7.15 -6.35
C PHE A 261 -9.37 -7.37 -7.88
N PRO A 262 -9.03 -6.34 -8.65
CA PRO A 262 -8.71 -6.47 -10.06
C PRO A 262 -7.59 -7.50 -10.31
N LYS A 263 -7.66 -8.22 -11.43
CA LYS A 263 -6.70 -9.30 -11.76
C LYS A 263 -5.25 -8.82 -11.93
N ASN A 264 -5.04 -7.51 -12.12
CA ASN A 264 -3.73 -6.90 -12.32
C ASN A 264 -3.06 -6.43 -11.02
N VAL A 265 -3.73 -6.50 -9.86
CA VAL A 265 -3.14 -6.12 -8.58
C VAL A 265 -2.04 -7.09 -8.18
N SER A 266 -0.89 -6.58 -7.74
CA SER A 266 0.30 -7.39 -7.46
C SER A 266 0.35 -8.02 -6.07
N VAL A 267 -0.34 -7.43 -5.09
CA VAL A 267 -0.49 -7.97 -3.73
C VAL A 267 -1.97 -8.11 -3.44
N ILE A 268 -2.43 -9.36 -3.26
CA ILE A 268 -3.80 -9.67 -2.85
C ILE A 268 -3.78 -9.97 -1.35
N PRO A 269 -4.36 -9.08 -0.52
CA PRO A 269 -4.53 -9.29 0.92
C PRO A 269 -5.27 -10.59 1.22
N THR A 270 -4.77 -11.34 2.19
CA THR A 270 -5.40 -12.54 2.75
C THR A 270 -5.70 -12.40 4.23
N ASP A 271 -5.09 -11.41 4.89
CA ASP A 271 -5.43 -10.99 6.25
C ASP A 271 -5.06 -9.52 6.48
N MET A 272 -5.73 -8.87 7.42
CA MET A 272 -5.54 -7.45 7.76
C MET A 272 -5.65 -7.22 9.28
N ASN A 273 -4.84 -6.31 9.80
CA ASN A 273 -4.99 -5.76 11.15
C ASN A 273 -4.60 -4.27 11.20
N PHE A 274 -4.82 -3.63 12.34
CA PHE A 274 -4.47 -2.24 12.59
C PHE A 274 -3.41 -2.08 13.67
N GLU A 275 -2.60 -1.02 13.55
CA GLU A 275 -1.74 -0.51 14.61
C GLU A 275 -1.65 1.01 14.51
N ILE A 276 -1.76 1.69 15.64
CA ILE A 276 -1.54 3.12 15.76
C ILE A 276 -0.09 3.36 16.15
N CYS A 277 0.65 4.08 15.32
CA CYS A 277 2.03 4.44 15.62
C CYS A 277 2.15 5.93 15.93
N SER A 278 2.91 6.24 16.98
CA SER A 278 3.22 7.62 17.33
C SER A 278 4.20 8.23 16.33
N TYR A 279 4.17 9.56 16.24
CA TYR A 279 5.25 10.30 15.60
C TYR A 279 6.48 10.33 16.51
N ARG A 280 7.65 9.99 15.97
CA ARG A 280 8.92 9.94 16.68
C ARG A 280 9.79 11.16 16.43
N ASP A 281 10.45 11.65 17.48
CA ASP A 281 11.46 12.71 17.38
C ASP A 281 12.81 12.20 16.85
N GLU A 282 13.79 13.09 16.64
CA GLU A 282 15.12 12.71 16.16
C GLU A 282 15.85 11.67 17.03
N ALA A 283 15.47 11.53 18.31
CA ALA A 283 16.00 10.53 19.24
C ALA A 283 15.22 9.20 19.21
N GLY A 284 14.24 9.05 18.32
CA GLY A 284 13.39 7.87 18.18
C GLY A 284 12.28 7.76 19.24
N LYS A 285 12.07 8.81 20.05
CA LYS A 285 11.09 8.79 21.13
C LYS A 285 9.70 9.22 20.64
N PRO A 286 8.63 8.60 21.15
CA PRO A 286 7.27 9.00 20.82
C PRO A 286 7.01 10.45 21.28
N THR A 287 6.37 11.23 20.42
CA THR A 287 5.96 12.62 20.69
C THR A 287 4.45 12.67 20.94
N LYS A 288 3.93 13.81 21.44
CA LYS A 288 2.48 14.03 21.59
C LYS A 288 1.87 14.76 20.38
N ASP A 289 2.50 14.68 19.22
CA ASP A 289 2.00 15.30 17.99
C ASP A 289 0.97 14.37 17.32
N TYR A 290 -0.22 14.26 17.92
CA TYR A 290 -1.26 13.31 17.51
C TYR A 290 -1.71 13.49 16.05
N ASN A 291 -1.58 14.70 15.49
CA ASN A 291 -1.90 14.97 14.10
C ASN A 291 -0.99 14.22 13.11
N ALA A 292 0.24 13.92 13.55
CA ALA A 292 1.25 13.20 12.79
C ALA A 292 1.30 11.70 13.11
N TYR A 293 0.47 11.21 14.03
CA TYR A 293 0.32 9.77 14.26
C TYR A 293 -0.31 9.11 13.04
N THR A 294 0.00 7.83 12.83
CA THR A 294 -0.55 7.06 11.72
C THR A 294 -1.39 5.90 12.20
N LEU A 295 -2.50 5.67 11.49
CA LEU A 295 -3.18 4.38 11.46
C LEU A 295 -2.49 3.52 10.40
N ASN A 296 -1.98 2.38 10.82
CA ASN A 296 -1.23 1.46 9.97
C ASN A 296 -2.09 0.23 9.69
N TYR A 297 -2.51 0.07 8.46
CA TYR A 297 -3.14 -1.14 7.95
C TYR A 297 -2.02 -2.15 7.70
N LEU A 298 -1.93 -3.16 8.57
CA LEU A 298 -0.97 -4.26 8.52
C LEU A 298 -1.56 -5.38 7.66
N ILE A 299 -0.83 -5.80 6.63
CA ILE A 299 -1.40 -6.67 5.59
C ILE A 299 -0.51 -7.87 5.33
N MET A 300 -1.15 -9.03 5.30
CA MET A 300 -0.56 -10.29 4.86
C MET A 300 -1.16 -10.72 3.53
N ALA A 301 -0.35 -11.36 2.71
CA ALA A 301 -0.76 -11.97 1.44
C ALA A 301 -0.41 -13.47 1.44
N LYS A 302 -0.87 -14.19 0.42
CA LYS A 302 -0.54 -15.61 0.21
C LYS A 302 -0.88 -16.53 1.40
N ASN A 303 -1.86 -16.14 2.22
CA ASN A 303 -2.26 -16.82 3.45
C ASN A 303 -1.13 -16.90 4.50
N ASN A 304 -0.19 -15.96 4.47
CA ASN A 304 0.77 -15.79 5.55
C ASN A 304 0.03 -15.42 6.84
N LEU A 305 0.52 -15.90 7.98
CA LEU A 305 -0.07 -15.61 9.29
C LEU A 305 0.16 -14.16 9.69
N MET A 306 -0.86 -13.50 10.23
CA MET A 306 -0.76 -12.15 10.79
C MET A 306 0.14 -12.14 12.03
N PRO A 307 1.29 -11.45 12.01
CA PRO A 307 2.11 -11.25 13.21
C PRO A 307 1.41 -10.36 14.23
N ALA A 308 1.86 -10.40 15.48
CA ALA A 308 1.42 -9.42 16.46
C ALA A 308 1.82 -7.99 16.02
N PRO A 309 0.95 -6.98 16.20
CA PRO A 309 1.31 -5.58 15.96
C PRO A 309 2.53 -5.14 16.77
N VAL A 310 3.46 -4.44 16.13
CA VAL A 310 4.65 -3.87 16.76
C VAL A 310 4.89 -2.45 16.24
N GLN A 311 5.24 -1.55 17.15
CA GLN A 311 5.56 -0.17 16.83
C GLN A 311 6.74 -0.04 15.85
N PHE A 312 6.56 0.77 14.80
CA PHE A 312 7.63 1.09 13.87
C PHE A 312 8.66 2.01 14.52
N THR A 313 9.93 1.87 14.14
CA THR A 313 11.05 2.66 14.69
C THR A 313 11.37 3.91 13.85
N TRP A 314 10.55 4.18 12.84
CA TRP A 314 10.62 5.34 11.95
C TRP A 314 9.25 6.02 11.85
N ASN A 315 9.21 7.18 11.18
CA ASN A 315 7.96 7.86 10.83
C ASN A 315 7.60 7.56 9.39
N TRP A 316 6.33 7.34 9.07
CA TRP A 316 5.88 7.17 7.69
C TRP A 316 5.81 8.47 6.90
N VAL A 317 5.45 9.56 7.58
CA VAL A 317 5.27 10.89 7.00
C VAL A 317 6.11 11.88 7.80
N GLU A 318 6.86 12.76 7.11
CA GLU A 318 7.57 13.85 7.77
C GLU A 318 6.58 14.86 8.36
N LYS A 319 6.95 15.48 9.49
CA LYS A 319 6.03 16.34 10.25
C LYS A 319 5.53 17.52 9.42
N GLU A 320 6.44 18.13 8.67
CA GLU A 320 6.18 19.27 7.81
C GLU A 320 5.24 18.90 6.66
N ARG A 321 5.21 17.62 6.29
CA ARG A 321 4.51 17.08 5.12
C ARG A 321 3.19 16.37 5.45
N VAL A 322 2.76 16.34 6.72
CA VAL A 322 1.50 15.72 7.18
C VAL A 322 0.25 16.28 6.46
N ARG A 323 0.35 17.49 5.90
CA ARG A 323 -0.72 18.14 5.12
C ARG A 323 -0.61 17.91 3.62
N GLU A 324 0.55 17.48 3.12
CA GLU A 324 0.85 17.34 1.69
C GLU A 324 0.44 15.99 1.12
N HIS A 325 0.49 14.94 1.95
CA HIS A 325 0.04 13.61 1.57
C HIS A 325 -0.69 12.91 2.70
N ALA A 326 -1.61 12.02 2.34
CA ALA A 326 -2.44 11.31 3.30
C ALA A 326 -1.65 10.26 4.07
N GLY A 327 -0.62 9.70 3.44
CA GLY A 327 0.11 8.57 3.98
C GLY A 327 1.18 8.01 3.04
N VAL A 328 1.62 6.80 3.36
CA VAL A 328 2.56 6.00 2.56
C VAL A 328 2.07 4.56 2.50
N MET A 329 2.15 3.94 1.33
CA MET A 329 2.07 2.50 1.14
C MET A 329 3.48 1.94 1.00
N ALA A 330 3.79 0.87 1.73
CA ALA A 330 5.07 0.19 1.71
C ALA A 330 4.88 -1.31 1.53
N VAL A 331 5.66 -1.91 0.63
CA VAL A 331 5.65 -3.33 0.29
C VAL A 331 6.98 -3.91 0.70
N ASN A 332 6.92 -5.03 1.41
CA ASN A 332 8.08 -5.76 1.88
C ASN A 332 9.04 -6.09 0.73
N ARG A 333 10.34 -5.87 0.92
CA ARG A 333 11.38 -6.19 -0.07
C ARG A 333 11.24 -7.61 -0.63
N GLY A 334 10.94 -8.59 0.21
CA GLY A 334 10.86 -10.00 -0.19
C GLY A 334 9.73 -10.24 -1.17
N THR A 335 8.59 -9.59 -0.93
CA THR A 335 7.42 -9.63 -1.82
C THR A 335 7.75 -9.05 -3.18
N PHE A 336 8.39 -7.89 -3.24
CA PHE A 336 8.74 -7.24 -4.49
C PHE A 336 9.90 -7.95 -5.24
N ILE A 337 10.92 -8.44 -4.53
CA ILE A 337 12.03 -9.21 -5.12
C ILE A 337 11.54 -10.52 -5.74
N ALA A 338 10.60 -11.22 -5.07
CA ALA A 338 10.00 -12.43 -5.62
C ALA A 338 9.23 -12.12 -6.92
N PHE A 339 8.50 -11.00 -6.96
CA PHE A 339 7.86 -10.52 -8.19
C PHE A 339 8.89 -10.25 -9.29
N LEU A 340 9.95 -9.48 -9.01
CA LEU A 340 10.98 -9.16 -10.00
C LEU A 340 11.68 -10.41 -10.53
N SER A 341 12.02 -11.37 -9.65
CA SER A 341 12.62 -12.63 -10.07
C SER A 341 11.70 -13.37 -11.05
N HIS A 342 10.41 -13.50 -10.73
CA HIS A 342 9.45 -14.15 -11.61
C HIS A 342 9.26 -13.40 -12.93
N LEU A 343 9.15 -12.07 -12.86
CA LEU A 343 8.97 -11.22 -14.02
C LEU A 343 10.15 -11.35 -14.97
N LEU A 344 11.39 -11.19 -14.49
CA LEU A 344 12.58 -11.02 -15.31
C LEU A 344 13.27 -12.33 -15.74
N SER A 345 13.07 -13.43 -15.00
CA SER A 345 13.70 -14.73 -15.29
C SER A 345 13.50 -15.23 -16.73
N PRO A 346 12.33 -15.07 -17.39
CA PRO A 346 12.16 -15.46 -18.79
C PRO A 346 13.13 -14.79 -19.77
N ASN A 347 13.64 -13.59 -19.46
CA ASN A 347 14.58 -12.89 -20.32
C ASN A 347 15.95 -13.56 -20.38
N LEU A 348 16.32 -14.34 -19.35
CA LEU A 348 17.61 -15.05 -19.26
C LEU A 348 17.79 -16.10 -20.37
N HIS A 349 16.71 -16.60 -20.95
CA HIS A 349 16.78 -17.52 -22.09
C HIS A 349 17.46 -16.86 -23.31
N TYR A 350 17.25 -15.56 -23.54
CA TYR A 350 17.81 -14.86 -24.69
C TYR A 350 19.32 -14.65 -24.59
N THR A 351 19.85 -14.53 -23.38
CA THR A 351 21.28 -14.35 -23.11
C THR A 351 22.01 -15.66 -22.81
N SER A 352 21.32 -16.73 -22.45
CA SER A 352 21.96 -18.02 -22.13
C SER A 352 22.21 -18.86 -23.38
N LYS A 353 23.46 -18.85 -23.88
CA LYS A 353 23.86 -19.60 -25.09
C LYS A 353 24.75 -20.80 -24.78
N GLN A 354 24.65 -21.85 -25.58
CA GLN A 354 25.58 -22.98 -25.57
C GLN A 354 26.52 -22.86 -26.78
N PRO A 355 27.84 -22.82 -26.57
CA PRO A 355 28.78 -22.88 -27.68
C PRO A 355 28.67 -24.24 -28.38
N LYS A 356 28.85 -24.23 -29.69
CA LYS A 356 29.05 -25.40 -30.53
C LYS A 356 30.30 -25.18 -31.35
N VAL A 357 31.32 -26.00 -31.17
CA VAL A 357 32.57 -25.88 -31.94
C VAL A 357 32.88 -27.16 -32.71
N ARG A 358 33.44 -27.01 -33.90
CA ARG A 358 33.99 -28.11 -34.69
C ARG A 358 35.30 -27.66 -35.31
N PHE A 359 36.29 -28.54 -35.25
CA PHE A 359 37.59 -28.34 -35.85
C PHE A 359 37.89 -29.54 -36.75
N HIS A 360 38.42 -29.29 -37.95
CA HIS A 360 38.76 -30.34 -38.90
C HIS A 360 40.06 -30.01 -39.65
N CYS A 361 40.93 -31.01 -39.76
CA CYS A 361 42.19 -30.94 -40.48
C CYS A 361 42.11 -31.76 -41.78
N ASP A 362 42.46 -31.15 -42.91
CA ASP A 362 42.65 -31.83 -44.20
C ASP A 362 44.02 -31.44 -44.78
N CYS A 363 45.01 -32.30 -44.54
CA CYS A 363 46.42 -32.01 -44.82
C CYS A 363 46.80 -30.60 -44.34
N ILE A 364 47.33 -29.73 -45.20
CA ILE A 364 47.77 -28.37 -44.85
C ILE A 364 46.63 -27.37 -44.60
N LYS A 365 45.36 -27.79 -44.63
CA LYS A 365 44.20 -26.93 -44.42
C LYS A 365 43.50 -27.27 -43.12
N SER A 366 43.30 -26.26 -42.26
CA SER A 366 42.37 -26.35 -41.14
C SER A 366 41.06 -25.65 -41.48
N THR A 367 39.94 -26.29 -41.15
CA THR A 367 38.61 -25.68 -41.18
C THR A 367 38.01 -25.73 -39.79
N PHE A 368 37.21 -24.71 -39.47
CA PHE A 368 36.64 -24.56 -38.15
C PHE A 368 35.25 -23.94 -38.25
N TYR A 369 34.40 -24.33 -37.33
CA TYR A 369 33.03 -23.88 -37.18
C TYR A 369 32.76 -23.60 -35.72
N TRP A 370 32.05 -22.51 -35.47
CA TRP A 370 31.55 -22.16 -34.16
C TRP A 370 30.16 -21.54 -34.30
N ASP A 371 29.34 -21.81 -33.31
CA ASP A 371 28.00 -21.25 -33.20
C ASP A 371 27.56 -21.20 -31.74
N PHE A 372 26.47 -20.48 -31.49
CA PHE A 372 25.86 -20.31 -30.18
C PHE A 372 24.37 -20.60 -30.27
N VAL A 373 23.96 -21.76 -29.78
CA VAL A 373 22.55 -22.14 -29.74
C VAL A 373 21.93 -21.73 -28.41
N ASN A 374 20.62 -21.53 -28.36
CA ASN A 374 19.95 -21.26 -27.09
C ASN A 374 20.07 -22.46 -26.14
N ASP A 375 20.15 -22.19 -24.84
CA ASP A 375 19.87 -23.20 -23.83
C ASP A 375 18.37 -23.19 -23.50
N ASP A 376 17.67 -24.26 -23.90
CA ASP A 376 16.22 -24.40 -23.72
C ASP A 376 15.80 -24.78 -22.30
N THR A 377 16.76 -24.98 -21.39
CA THR A 377 16.44 -25.25 -19.98
C THR A 377 15.96 -23.98 -19.27
N VAL A 378 14.98 -24.14 -18.38
CA VAL A 378 14.40 -23.03 -17.60
C VAL A 378 15.48 -22.36 -16.75
N LYS A 379 15.57 -21.03 -16.86
CA LYS A 379 16.51 -20.18 -16.11
C LYS A 379 15.76 -19.32 -15.11
N THR A 380 16.34 -19.13 -13.93
CA THR A 380 15.79 -18.27 -12.90
C THR A 380 16.91 -17.47 -12.23
N TYR A 381 16.58 -16.25 -11.81
CA TYR A 381 17.45 -15.48 -10.93
C TYR A 381 17.46 -16.09 -9.52
N ASN A 382 18.64 -16.14 -8.90
CA ASN A 382 18.77 -16.46 -7.49
C ASN A 382 18.55 -15.20 -6.65
N ILE A 383 17.81 -15.31 -5.57
CA ILE A 383 17.58 -14.21 -4.63
C ILE A 383 18.81 -14.02 -3.73
N VAL A 384 19.25 -12.78 -3.58
CA VAL A 384 20.35 -12.36 -2.71
C VAL A 384 19.77 -11.78 -1.42
N ASN A 385 19.89 -12.55 -0.33
CA ASN A 385 19.32 -12.21 0.99
C ASN A 385 20.41 -11.75 1.97
N ASN A 386 21.15 -10.70 1.63
CA ASN A 386 22.21 -10.14 2.48
C ASN A 386 21.87 -8.74 3.05
N GLY A 387 20.63 -8.29 2.89
CA GLY A 387 20.18 -6.97 3.35
C GLY A 387 20.77 -5.79 2.56
N SER A 388 21.41 -6.04 1.42
CA SER A 388 21.98 -4.99 0.56
C SER A 388 21.03 -4.61 -0.58
N ALA A 389 21.40 -3.56 -1.33
CA ALA A 389 20.75 -3.17 -2.57
C ALA A 389 20.81 -4.27 -3.65
N HIS A 390 21.79 -5.18 -3.61
CA HIS A 390 21.88 -6.31 -4.53
C HIS A 390 20.85 -7.38 -4.16
N ILE A 391 19.88 -7.62 -5.04
CA ILE A 391 18.71 -8.46 -4.74
C ILE A 391 18.60 -9.74 -5.56
N LEU A 392 19.15 -9.76 -6.78
CA LEU A 392 19.05 -10.90 -7.69
C LEU A 392 20.38 -11.09 -8.41
N THR A 393 20.80 -12.34 -8.54
CA THR A 393 22.01 -12.71 -9.29
C THR A 393 21.74 -13.93 -10.17
N TYR A 394 22.30 -13.93 -11.36
CA TYR A 394 22.29 -15.04 -12.31
C TYR A 394 23.70 -15.30 -12.79
N ASN A 395 24.14 -16.54 -12.69
CA ASN A 395 25.43 -17.00 -13.19
C ASN A 395 25.20 -18.20 -14.10
N TYR A 396 25.79 -18.14 -15.29
CA TYR A 396 25.67 -19.18 -16.31
C TYR A 396 27.00 -19.38 -17.01
N SER A 397 27.36 -20.64 -17.27
CA SER A 397 28.54 -20.97 -18.05
C SER A 397 28.34 -22.29 -18.79
N LYS A 398 28.80 -22.33 -20.05
CA LYS A 398 28.91 -23.54 -20.86
C LYS A 398 30.21 -23.54 -21.63
N HIS A 399 30.68 -24.73 -21.96
CA HIS A 399 31.91 -24.97 -22.69
C HIS A 399 31.67 -26.05 -23.75
N ASP A 400 32.30 -25.89 -24.91
CA ASP A 400 32.41 -26.94 -25.92
C ASP A 400 33.82 -26.94 -26.50
N SER A 401 34.27 -28.11 -26.98
CA SER A 401 35.61 -28.29 -27.53
C SER A 401 35.63 -29.33 -28.64
N SER A 402 36.48 -29.12 -29.64
CA SER A 402 36.71 -30.02 -30.75
C SER A 402 38.18 -30.06 -31.11
N SER A 403 38.68 -31.23 -31.50
CA SER A 403 40.06 -31.43 -31.91
C SER A 403 40.11 -32.38 -33.09
N ASP A 404 41.09 -32.21 -33.97
CA ASP A 404 41.30 -33.11 -35.09
C ASP A 404 42.78 -33.22 -35.46
N THR A 405 43.16 -34.38 -36.00
CA THR A 405 44.54 -34.68 -36.40
C THR A 405 44.51 -35.47 -37.71
N THR A 406 45.27 -35.02 -38.70
CA THR A 406 45.36 -35.67 -40.01
C THR A 406 46.82 -35.83 -40.42
N TYR A 407 47.16 -37.01 -40.93
CA TYR A 407 48.51 -37.33 -41.39
C TYR A 407 48.59 -37.23 -42.92
N CYS A 408 49.49 -36.39 -43.45
CA CYS A 408 49.70 -36.22 -44.89
C CYS A 408 51.18 -36.23 -45.27
N GLY A 409 51.76 -37.42 -45.36
CA GLY A 409 53.17 -37.61 -45.73
C GLY A 409 54.12 -37.22 -44.60
N VAL A 410 55.17 -36.45 -44.89
CA VAL A 410 56.16 -35.99 -43.87
C VAL A 410 55.63 -34.90 -42.92
N TYR A 411 54.40 -34.43 -43.12
CA TYR A 411 53.76 -33.41 -42.27
C TYR A 411 52.51 -33.99 -41.59
N GLY A 412 52.44 -33.87 -40.27
CA GLY A 412 51.21 -34.09 -39.50
C GLY A 412 50.55 -32.76 -39.20
N THR A 413 49.28 -32.60 -39.55
CA THR A 413 48.48 -31.43 -39.15
C THR A 413 47.55 -31.80 -38.02
N TRP A 414 47.48 -30.91 -37.05
CA TRP A 414 46.68 -31.09 -35.85
C TRP A 414 46.24 -29.74 -35.35
N GLY A 415 45.15 -29.75 -34.59
CA GLY A 415 44.68 -28.56 -33.92
C GLY A 415 43.48 -28.86 -33.05
N ASN A 416 43.10 -27.85 -32.29
CA ASN A 416 41.92 -27.92 -31.45
C ASN A 416 41.33 -26.53 -31.28
N MET A 417 40.08 -26.53 -30.87
CA MET A 417 39.29 -25.35 -30.64
C MET A 417 38.41 -25.59 -29.42
N SER A 418 38.35 -24.61 -28.53
CA SER A 418 37.33 -24.59 -27.49
C SER A 418 36.68 -23.21 -27.39
N ALA A 419 35.44 -23.21 -26.93
CA ALA A 419 34.72 -21.98 -26.62
C ALA A 419 34.01 -22.14 -25.29
N SER A 420 34.19 -21.15 -24.42
CA SER A 420 33.41 -20.97 -23.21
C SER A 420 32.52 -19.75 -23.37
N TYR A 421 31.26 -19.88 -22.97
CA TYR A 421 30.29 -18.81 -22.92
C TYR A 421 29.83 -18.64 -21.48
N SER A 422 29.90 -17.44 -20.93
CA SER A 422 29.38 -17.15 -19.59
C SER A 422 28.59 -15.86 -19.52
N VAL A 423 27.60 -15.85 -18.64
CA VAL A 423 26.77 -14.69 -18.30
C VAL A 423 26.76 -14.53 -16.79
N GLN A 424 27.01 -13.30 -16.34
CA GLN A 424 26.72 -12.86 -14.99
C GLN A 424 25.72 -11.70 -15.10
N SER A 425 24.57 -11.77 -14.43
CA SER A 425 23.58 -10.69 -14.41
C SER A 425 23.11 -10.43 -12.98
N ASP A 426 23.30 -9.21 -12.51
CA ASP A 426 23.00 -8.78 -11.15
C ASP A 426 22.01 -7.61 -11.17
N ILE A 427 21.06 -7.60 -10.22
CA ILE A 427 20.01 -6.56 -10.12
C ILE A 427 20.05 -5.90 -8.76
N PHE A 428 19.95 -4.57 -8.76
CA PHE A 428 20.02 -3.72 -7.59
C PHE A 428 18.80 -2.81 -7.46
N LEU A 429 18.33 -2.58 -6.23
CA LEU A 429 17.27 -1.63 -5.89
C LEU A 429 17.85 -0.47 -5.08
N GLU A 430 17.76 0.76 -5.61
CA GLU A 430 18.46 1.92 -5.08
C GLU A 430 17.59 3.18 -5.17
N ALA A 431 17.01 3.62 -4.06
CA ALA A 431 16.14 4.79 -4.02
C ALA A 431 15.08 4.74 -5.15
N THR A 432 15.15 5.61 -6.15
CA THR A 432 14.21 5.63 -7.29
C THR A 432 14.69 4.85 -8.51
N LYS A 433 15.58 3.85 -8.34
CA LYS A 433 16.23 3.15 -9.46
C LYS A 433 16.23 1.63 -9.27
N ILE A 434 15.98 0.94 -10.37
CA ILE A 434 16.40 -0.45 -10.57
C ILE A 434 17.63 -0.40 -11.46
N ARG A 435 18.75 -0.96 -11.01
CA ARG A 435 19.99 -1.03 -11.79
C ARG A 435 20.30 -2.50 -12.12
N THR A 436 20.64 -2.76 -13.37
CA THR A 436 21.09 -4.08 -13.82
C THR A 436 22.53 -4.00 -14.28
N GLU A 437 23.33 -4.98 -13.89
CA GLU A 437 24.69 -5.19 -14.39
C GLU A 437 24.77 -6.56 -15.03
N THR A 438 24.86 -6.62 -16.35
CA THR A 438 25.07 -7.88 -17.07
C THR A 438 26.46 -7.89 -17.69
N THR A 439 27.19 -8.98 -17.53
CA THR A 439 28.46 -9.26 -18.21
C THR A 439 28.33 -10.54 -19.03
N ILE A 440 28.58 -10.45 -20.33
CA ILE A 440 28.65 -11.61 -21.23
C ILE A 440 30.10 -11.78 -21.66
N THR A 441 30.64 -12.98 -21.45
CA THR A 441 32.01 -13.34 -21.84
C THR A 441 32.01 -14.53 -22.79
N VAL A 442 32.75 -14.40 -23.88
CA VAL A 442 33.05 -15.45 -24.85
C VAL A 442 34.56 -15.61 -24.89
N HIS A 443 35.03 -16.65 -24.21
CA HIS A 443 36.42 -17.06 -24.22
C HIS A 443 36.61 -18.14 -25.28
N MET A 444 37.65 -18.05 -26.10
CA MET A 444 37.96 -19.11 -27.05
C MET A 444 39.43 -19.45 -27.05
N HIS A 445 39.70 -20.73 -27.26
CA HIS A 445 41.01 -21.26 -27.56
C HIS A 445 41.02 -21.72 -29.02
N LEU A 446 41.99 -21.27 -29.80
CA LEU A 446 42.20 -21.66 -31.19
C LEU A 446 43.62 -22.16 -31.32
N ASN A 447 43.80 -23.37 -31.82
CA ASN A 447 45.11 -23.96 -32.07
C ASN A 447 45.12 -24.63 -33.44
N SER A 448 46.05 -24.22 -34.31
CA SER A 448 46.34 -24.90 -35.58
C SER A 448 47.85 -25.03 -35.74
N MET A 449 48.33 -26.26 -35.89
CA MET A 449 49.74 -26.58 -36.09
C MET A 449 50.68 -25.99 -35.03
N SER A 450 50.24 -25.92 -33.76
CA SER A 450 50.94 -25.28 -32.62
C SER A 450 50.88 -23.75 -32.58
N ALA A 451 50.23 -23.09 -33.55
CA ALA A 451 49.92 -21.67 -33.44
C ALA A 451 48.64 -21.50 -32.60
N VAL A 452 48.80 -20.87 -31.43
CA VAL A 452 47.73 -20.72 -30.45
C VAL A 452 47.26 -19.27 -30.37
N ALA A 453 45.95 -19.09 -30.29
CA ALA A 453 45.29 -17.85 -29.87
C ALA A 453 44.26 -18.19 -28.80
N ASP A 454 44.38 -17.55 -27.65
CA ASP A 454 43.59 -17.84 -26.45
C ASP A 454 43.21 -16.52 -25.80
N GLY A 455 41.97 -16.43 -25.32
CA GLY A 455 41.52 -15.26 -24.56
C GLY A 455 40.05 -14.91 -24.75
N ASN A 456 39.68 -13.77 -24.20
CA ASN A 456 38.32 -13.22 -24.25
C ASN A 456 38.07 -12.50 -25.57
N PHE A 457 37.61 -13.24 -26.58
CA PHE A 457 37.27 -12.70 -27.91
C PHE A 457 36.12 -11.68 -27.87
N ALA A 458 35.19 -11.86 -26.93
CA ALA A 458 34.20 -10.85 -26.59
C ALA A 458 33.96 -10.84 -25.09
N LYS A 459 34.06 -9.68 -24.45
CA LYS A 459 33.64 -9.49 -23.06
C LYS A 459 32.98 -8.13 -22.94
N TYR A 460 31.68 -8.11 -22.77
CA TYR A 460 30.91 -6.87 -22.67
C TYR A 460 30.24 -6.81 -21.32
N LYS A 461 30.37 -5.66 -20.65
CA LYS A 461 29.62 -5.32 -19.44
C LYS A 461 28.63 -4.22 -19.79
N ALA A 462 27.35 -4.44 -19.53
CA ALA A 462 26.32 -3.41 -19.61
C ALA A 462 25.83 -3.06 -18.21
N THR A 463 25.82 -1.77 -17.89
CA THR A 463 25.13 -1.22 -16.73
C THR A 463 23.95 -0.40 -17.22
N THR A 464 22.73 -0.82 -16.86
CA THR A 464 21.50 -0.16 -17.26
C THR A 464 20.74 0.28 -16.02
N VAL A 465 20.23 1.52 -16.05
CA VAL A 465 19.44 2.11 -14.97
C VAL A 465 18.02 2.36 -15.46
N TYR A 466 17.05 1.88 -14.69
CA TYR A 466 15.63 2.10 -14.88
C TYR A 466 15.16 2.98 -13.72
N ALA A 467 14.85 4.25 -14.00
CA ALA A 467 14.22 5.13 -13.04
C ALA A 467 12.77 4.69 -12.85
N ILE A 468 12.36 4.46 -11.60
CA ILE A 468 10.98 4.06 -11.29
C ILE A 468 10.10 5.29 -11.04
N GLY A 469 8.84 5.16 -11.42
CA GLY A 469 7.76 6.07 -11.10
C GLY A 469 6.49 5.26 -10.80
N VAL A 470 5.39 5.97 -10.57
CA VAL A 470 4.08 5.37 -10.38
C VAL A 470 3.04 6.25 -11.05
N ASP A 471 2.06 5.64 -11.71
CA ASP A 471 0.89 6.36 -12.21
C ASP A 471 -0.10 6.65 -11.06
N GLU A 472 -1.12 7.46 -11.34
CA GLU A 472 -2.10 7.84 -10.34
C GLU A 472 -2.91 6.65 -9.79
N TYR A 473 -2.92 5.50 -10.47
CA TYR A 473 -3.68 4.30 -10.11
C TYR A 473 -2.82 3.22 -9.43
N GLY A 474 -1.52 3.49 -9.22
CA GLY A 474 -0.62 2.59 -8.53
C GLY A 474 0.19 1.66 -9.43
N SER A 475 0.11 1.80 -10.76
CA SER A 475 0.98 1.02 -11.66
C SER A 475 2.39 1.59 -11.63
N LEU A 476 3.38 0.73 -11.37
CA LEU A 476 4.78 1.09 -11.47
C LEU A 476 5.14 1.35 -12.93
N THR A 477 5.81 2.47 -13.17
CA THR A 477 6.33 2.86 -14.48
C THR A 477 7.86 2.92 -14.41
N VAL A 478 8.53 2.64 -15.53
CA VAL A 478 9.98 2.75 -15.62
C VAL A 478 10.46 3.51 -16.85
N ASP A 479 11.38 4.43 -16.62
CA ASP A 479 12.13 5.11 -17.67
C ASP A 479 13.56 4.60 -17.70
N GLN A 480 14.00 4.16 -18.87
CA GLN A 480 15.32 3.57 -19.06
C GLN A 480 16.30 4.64 -19.53
N ALA A 481 17.42 4.78 -18.82
CA ALA A 481 18.58 5.55 -19.29
C ALA A 481 19.35 4.78 -20.39
N GLU A 482 20.13 5.47 -21.21
CA GLU A 482 20.98 4.80 -22.21
C GLU A 482 21.93 3.78 -21.53
N PRO A 483 21.89 2.49 -21.94
CA PRO A 483 22.78 1.47 -21.40
C PRO A 483 24.24 1.88 -21.55
N GLN A 484 24.99 1.82 -20.45
CA GLN A 484 26.44 2.03 -20.48
C GLN A 484 27.09 0.70 -20.80
N VAL A 485 27.60 0.55 -22.03
CA VAL A 485 28.21 -0.68 -22.52
C VAL A 485 29.73 -0.50 -22.62
N ASP A 486 30.47 -1.35 -21.90
CA ASP A 486 31.93 -1.37 -21.84
C ASP A 486 32.45 -2.64 -22.53
N ASP A 487 33.29 -2.45 -23.57
CA ASP A 487 34.00 -3.53 -24.27
C ASP A 487 35.31 -3.84 -23.53
N GLN A 488 35.28 -4.92 -22.74
CA GLN A 488 36.40 -5.46 -21.98
C GLN A 488 37.08 -6.65 -22.69
N SER A 489 36.86 -6.80 -23.99
CA SER A 489 37.47 -7.88 -24.78
C SER A 489 38.99 -7.70 -24.86
N GLU A 490 39.71 -8.82 -24.97
CA GLU A 490 41.16 -8.80 -25.08
C GLU A 490 41.62 -8.51 -26.52
N SER A 491 42.76 -7.84 -26.65
CA SER A 491 43.43 -7.63 -27.94
C SER A 491 44.19 -8.89 -28.37
N ILE A 492 43.46 -9.90 -28.84
CA ILE A 492 44.04 -11.18 -29.25
C ILE A 492 44.81 -11.01 -30.57
N SER A 493 46.11 -11.30 -30.55
CA SER A 493 46.98 -11.27 -31.73
C SER A 493 47.99 -12.42 -31.68
N THR A 494 48.47 -12.88 -32.84
CA THR A 494 49.47 -13.94 -32.91
C THR A 494 50.88 -13.40 -33.17
N SER A 495 51.87 -14.11 -32.64
CA SER A 495 53.29 -13.79 -32.88
C SER A 495 53.69 -14.08 -34.33
N PHE A 496 54.77 -13.46 -34.81
CA PHE A 496 55.34 -13.76 -36.14
C PHE A 496 55.56 -15.27 -36.37
N TRP A 497 56.04 -16.00 -35.36
CA TRP A 497 56.26 -17.45 -35.43
C TRP A 497 54.97 -18.25 -35.57
N SER A 498 53.92 -17.85 -34.86
CA SER A 498 52.59 -18.45 -34.98
C SER A 498 52.02 -18.27 -36.39
N LYS A 499 52.23 -17.09 -37.00
CA LYS A 499 51.83 -16.81 -38.38
C LYS A 499 52.60 -17.65 -39.39
N PHE A 500 53.92 -17.78 -39.19
CA PHE A 500 54.77 -18.58 -40.06
C PHE A 500 54.39 -20.07 -40.01
N ILE A 501 54.24 -20.64 -38.81
CA ILE A 501 53.95 -22.06 -38.62
C ILE A 501 52.52 -22.43 -39.06
N SER A 502 51.55 -21.54 -38.88
CA SER A 502 50.18 -21.77 -39.36
C SER A 502 49.94 -21.36 -40.82
N MET A 503 50.97 -20.90 -41.55
CA MET A 503 50.83 -20.26 -42.86
C MET A 503 49.76 -19.13 -42.90
N GLY A 504 49.63 -18.37 -41.80
CA GLY A 504 48.63 -17.30 -41.65
C GLY A 504 47.18 -17.75 -41.41
N GLN A 505 46.90 -19.06 -41.35
CA GLN A 505 45.55 -19.58 -41.09
C GLN A 505 44.98 -19.10 -39.75
N ILE A 506 45.80 -19.05 -38.69
CA ILE A 506 45.34 -18.62 -37.36
C ILE A 506 44.88 -17.15 -37.33
N ASP A 507 45.51 -16.26 -38.11
CA ASP A 507 45.10 -14.85 -38.22
C ASP A 507 43.73 -14.73 -38.89
N GLY A 508 43.53 -15.48 -39.98
CA GLY A 508 42.21 -15.57 -40.64
C GLY A 508 41.14 -16.13 -39.72
N MET A 509 41.50 -17.07 -38.83
CA MET A 509 40.58 -17.58 -37.81
C MET A 509 40.18 -16.49 -36.81
N ILE A 510 41.16 -15.78 -36.25
CA ILE A 510 40.95 -14.72 -35.26
C ILE A 510 40.07 -13.61 -35.82
N GLU A 511 40.38 -13.09 -37.01
CA GLU A 511 39.62 -11.99 -37.61
C GLU A 511 38.17 -12.39 -37.92
N LYS A 512 37.96 -13.63 -38.38
CA LYS A 512 36.61 -14.16 -38.62
C LYS A 512 35.83 -14.33 -37.31
N VAL A 513 36.48 -14.74 -36.23
CA VAL A 513 35.86 -14.85 -34.89
C VAL A 513 35.50 -13.47 -34.36
N LYS A 514 36.45 -12.52 -34.33
CA LYS A 514 36.23 -11.14 -33.86
C LYS A 514 35.11 -10.44 -34.62
N GLY A 515 35.12 -10.55 -35.95
CA GLY A 515 34.13 -9.90 -36.82
C GLY A 515 32.69 -10.39 -36.61
N ASN A 516 32.49 -11.59 -36.04
CA ASN A 516 31.16 -12.17 -35.82
C ASN A 516 30.73 -12.15 -34.35
N ILE A 517 31.62 -12.45 -33.40
CA ILE A 517 31.25 -12.61 -32.00
C ILE A 517 31.02 -11.25 -31.32
N LYS A 518 31.88 -10.26 -31.58
CA LYS A 518 31.72 -8.94 -30.94
C LYS A 518 30.36 -8.30 -31.24
N PRO A 519 29.92 -8.16 -32.52
CA PRO A 519 28.61 -7.60 -32.82
C PRO A 519 27.45 -8.45 -32.29
N MET A 520 27.61 -9.77 -32.24
CA MET A 520 26.60 -10.67 -31.66
C MET A 520 26.40 -10.40 -30.16
N VAL A 521 27.49 -10.36 -29.39
CA VAL A 521 27.44 -10.14 -27.93
C VAL A 521 26.93 -8.73 -27.62
N GLU A 522 27.41 -7.71 -28.32
CA GLU A 522 26.93 -6.33 -28.19
C GLU A 522 25.42 -6.22 -28.47
N LYS A 523 24.91 -6.94 -29.49
CA LYS A 523 23.48 -6.99 -29.78
C LYS A 523 22.69 -7.70 -28.69
N LEU A 524 23.20 -8.81 -28.15
CA LEU A 524 22.54 -9.54 -27.06
C LEU A 524 22.38 -8.67 -25.82
N ILE A 525 23.45 -8.00 -25.39
CA ILE A 525 23.45 -7.19 -24.16
C ILE A 525 22.56 -5.94 -24.30
N THR A 526 22.53 -5.34 -25.50
CA THR A 526 21.65 -4.20 -25.80
C THR A 526 20.18 -4.61 -25.85
N ASN A 527 19.88 -5.78 -26.42
CA ASN A 527 18.51 -6.30 -26.50
C ASN A 527 17.97 -6.71 -25.13
N GLU A 528 18.81 -7.30 -24.28
CA GLU A 528 18.45 -7.64 -22.90
C GLU A 528 17.94 -6.42 -22.15
N SER A 529 18.67 -5.30 -22.22
CA SER A 529 18.29 -4.06 -21.56
C SER A 529 16.91 -3.53 -22.02
N LYS A 530 16.63 -3.63 -23.33
CA LYS A 530 15.33 -3.23 -23.91
C LYS A 530 14.20 -4.17 -23.50
N ASN A 531 14.46 -5.48 -23.46
CA ASN A 531 13.48 -6.47 -23.04
C ASN A 531 13.06 -6.24 -21.58
N ILE A 532 14.03 -6.02 -20.68
CA ILE A 532 13.75 -5.73 -19.27
C ILE A 532 12.85 -4.49 -19.13
N LYS A 533 13.12 -3.42 -19.88
CA LYS A 533 12.23 -2.23 -19.90
C LYS A 533 10.80 -2.59 -20.29
N GLN A 534 10.64 -3.36 -21.37
CA GLN A 534 9.32 -3.77 -21.87
C GLN A 534 8.57 -4.65 -20.86
N MET A 535 9.29 -5.50 -20.12
CA MET A 535 8.70 -6.37 -19.11
C MET A 535 8.25 -5.56 -17.88
N LEU A 536 9.06 -4.60 -17.43
CA LEU A 536 8.74 -3.72 -16.30
C LEU A 536 7.56 -2.77 -16.58
N ASN A 537 7.40 -2.31 -17.83
CA ASN A 537 6.25 -1.48 -18.28
C ASN A 537 5.11 -2.28 -18.93
N GLY A 538 5.21 -3.61 -18.97
CA GLY A 538 4.26 -4.45 -19.69
C GLY A 538 2.94 -4.64 -18.94
N SER A 539 2.05 -5.48 -19.48
CA SER A 539 0.78 -5.84 -18.83
C SER A 539 0.93 -6.65 -17.54
N ARG A 540 2.15 -7.05 -17.19
CA ARG A 540 2.53 -7.72 -15.93
C ARG A 540 3.34 -6.79 -15.02
N SER A 541 3.30 -5.48 -15.26
CA SER A 541 3.93 -4.50 -14.38
C SER A 541 3.36 -4.59 -12.98
N TRP A 542 4.11 -4.07 -12.02
CA TRP A 542 3.65 -4.00 -10.65
C TRP A 542 2.49 -3.01 -10.53
N VAL A 543 1.47 -3.35 -9.75
CA VAL A 543 0.34 -2.48 -9.43
C VAL A 543 0.04 -2.56 -7.94
N PHE A 544 0.13 -1.42 -7.25
CA PHE A 544 -0.28 -1.28 -5.86
C PHE A 544 -1.80 -1.50 -5.70
N PRO A 545 -2.26 -2.17 -4.63
CA PRO A 545 -3.68 -2.27 -4.33
C PRO A 545 -4.25 -0.92 -3.85
N GLY A 546 -5.57 -0.71 -4.00
CA GLY A 546 -6.26 0.46 -3.45
C GLY A 546 -6.40 1.66 -4.39
N GLY A 547 -6.19 1.50 -5.70
CA GLY A 547 -6.32 2.57 -6.71
C GLY A 547 -7.71 3.24 -6.84
N LYS A 548 -8.75 2.70 -6.18
CA LYS A 548 -10.06 3.37 -6.00
C LYS A 548 -10.10 4.33 -4.81
N THR A 549 -9.29 4.06 -3.79
CA THR A 549 -9.25 4.82 -2.54
C THR A 549 -8.12 5.85 -2.54
N PHE A 550 -7.00 5.48 -3.18
CA PHE A 550 -5.79 6.27 -3.19
C PHE A 550 -5.39 6.67 -4.60
N VAL A 551 -4.81 7.86 -4.70
CA VAL A 551 -3.92 8.19 -5.81
C VAL A 551 -2.47 8.12 -5.34
N PHE A 552 -1.63 7.54 -6.19
CA PHE A 552 -0.24 7.23 -5.87
C PHE A 552 0.71 8.29 -6.43
N ARG A 553 1.78 8.55 -5.67
CA ARG A 553 2.85 9.48 -6.03
C ARG A 553 4.19 8.94 -5.56
N GLU A 554 5.25 9.34 -6.24
CA GLU A 554 6.64 9.17 -5.81
C GLU A 554 6.98 7.73 -5.35
N ALA A 555 7.06 6.78 -6.29
CA ALA A 555 7.56 5.46 -5.96
C ALA A 555 9.08 5.48 -5.71
N ALA A 556 9.50 4.87 -4.61
CA ALA A 556 10.90 4.77 -4.20
C ALA A 556 11.14 3.50 -3.38
N PHE A 557 12.37 3.02 -3.38
CA PHE A 557 12.86 2.00 -2.46
C PHE A 557 13.37 2.65 -1.17
N SER A 558 13.03 2.06 -0.03
CA SER A 558 13.63 2.40 1.25
C SER A 558 15.12 2.03 1.28
N ASP A 559 15.83 2.48 2.31
CA ASP A 559 17.21 2.11 2.63
C ASP A 559 17.37 0.59 2.83
N PHE A 560 16.27 -0.11 3.13
CA PHE A 560 16.19 -1.56 3.26
C PHE A 560 15.47 -2.26 2.10
N GLN A 561 15.26 -1.53 0.99
CA GLN A 561 14.70 -2.00 -0.28
C GLN A 561 13.21 -2.39 -0.25
N ASP A 562 12.44 -1.91 0.74
CA ASP A 562 10.98 -1.97 0.66
C ASP A 562 10.51 -1.01 -0.45
N LEU A 563 9.55 -1.43 -1.27
CA LEU A 563 8.97 -0.56 -2.30
C LEU A 563 7.90 0.32 -1.64
N THR A 564 8.08 1.64 -1.70
CA THR A 564 7.21 2.62 -1.07
C THR A 564 6.58 3.57 -2.10
N SER A 565 5.41 4.11 -1.79
CA SER A 565 4.77 5.20 -2.55
C SER A 565 3.94 6.07 -1.62
N LYS A 566 3.98 7.39 -1.81
CA LYS A 566 3.09 8.32 -1.12
C LYS A 566 1.67 8.16 -1.66
N VAL A 567 0.68 8.34 -0.78
CA VAL A 567 -0.75 8.23 -1.14
C VAL A 567 -1.54 9.47 -0.73
N LEU A 568 -2.56 9.78 -1.51
CA LEU A 568 -3.61 10.76 -1.18
C LEU A 568 -4.96 10.05 -1.23
N TYR A 569 -5.85 10.35 -0.28
CA TYR A 569 -7.23 9.87 -0.37
C TYR A 569 -7.97 10.53 -1.54
N VAL A 570 -8.77 9.72 -2.23
CA VAL A 570 -9.73 10.18 -3.24
C VAL A 570 -11.09 9.56 -2.97
N GLU A 571 -12.14 10.23 -3.43
CA GLU A 571 -13.47 9.64 -3.40
C GLU A 571 -13.56 8.48 -4.40
N PRO A 572 -14.28 7.38 -4.08
CA PRO A 572 -14.37 6.20 -4.94
C PRO A 572 -14.83 6.46 -6.39
N ASN A 573 -15.51 7.60 -6.62
CA ASN A 573 -16.02 8.01 -7.94
C ASN A 573 -15.36 9.30 -8.46
N ALA A 574 -14.19 9.67 -7.92
CA ALA A 574 -13.47 10.84 -8.37
C ALA A 574 -13.14 10.75 -9.87
N THR A 575 -13.50 11.80 -10.60
CA THR A 575 -13.21 11.92 -12.02
C THR A 575 -11.72 12.16 -12.25
N LYS A 576 -11.23 11.82 -13.45
CA LYS A 576 -9.84 12.12 -13.85
C LYS A 576 -9.47 13.60 -13.69
N LYS A 577 -10.43 14.50 -13.87
CA LYS A 577 -10.23 15.94 -13.71
C LYS A 577 -10.01 16.31 -12.24
N GLU A 578 -10.79 15.72 -11.33
CA GLU A 578 -10.63 15.93 -9.88
C GLU A 578 -9.30 15.38 -9.40
N ILE A 579 -8.92 14.17 -9.84
CA ILE A 579 -7.61 13.58 -9.56
C ILE A 579 -6.48 14.51 -10.05
N ALA A 580 -6.57 15.03 -11.28
CA ALA A 580 -5.55 15.93 -11.82
C ALA A 580 -5.43 17.25 -11.03
N ILE A 581 -6.54 17.79 -10.52
CA ILE A 581 -6.53 18.98 -9.66
C ILE A 581 -5.85 18.67 -8.32
N LEU A 582 -6.18 17.55 -7.69
CA LEU A 582 -5.58 17.12 -6.42
C LEU A 582 -4.06 16.92 -6.56
N LEU A 583 -3.63 16.20 -7.60
CA LEU A 583 -2.20 15.98 -7.86
C LEU A 583 -1.44 17.28 -8.11
N LYS A 584 -2.07 18.23 -8.81
CA LYS A 584 -1.48 19.55 -9.06
C LYS A 584 -1.30 20.34 -7.76
N GLN A 585 -2.34 20.40 -6.93
CA GLN A 585 -2.30 21.09 -5.64
C GLN A 585 -1.22 20.52 -4.72
N ALA A 586 -1.15 19.19 -4.61
CA ALA A 586 -0.14 18.53 -3.80
C ALA A 586 1.28 18.82 -4.31
N SER A 587 1.49 18.82 -5.63
CA SER A 587 2.80 19.13 -6.23
C SER A 587 3.22 20.60 -6.03
N GLU A 588 2.27 21.54 -6.08
CA GLU A 588 2.54 22.96 -5.77
C GLU A 588 2.90 23.15 -4.28
N GLU A 589 2.29 22.37 -3.39
CA GLU A 589 2.58 22.41 -1.97
C GLU A 589 3.95 21.80 -1.63
N ASP A 590 4.31 20.66 -2.24
CA ASP A 590 5.65 20.07 -2.16
C ASP A 590 6.73 21.09 -2.55
N ALA A 591 6.55 21.77 -3.69
CA ALA A 591 7.51 22.76 -4.17
C ALA A 591 7.64 23.97 -3.23
N ARG A 592 6.53 24.41 -2.62
CA ARG A 592 6.52 25.48 -1.62
C ARG A 592 7.30 25.07 -0.37
N MET A 593 7.06 23.87 0.14
CA MET A 593 7.73 23.35 1.34
C MET A 593 9.22 23.15 1.11
N ASP A 594 9.61 22.58 -0.03
CA ASP A 594 11.03 22.40 -0.37
C ASP A 594 11.78 23.74 -0.45
N ALA A 595 11.13 24.78 -1.00
CA ALA A 595 11.69 26.13 -1.01
C ALA A 595 11.85 26.71 0.42
N GLU A 596 10.88 26.49 1.31
CA GLU A 596 10.96 26.92 2.71
C GLU A 596 12.07 26.18 3.48
N ILE A 597 12.19 24.87 3.31
CA ILE A 597 13.24 24.05 3.90
C ILE A 597 14.61 24.52 3.41
N ALA A 598 14.77 24.76 2.10
CA ALA A 598 16.01 25.26 1.53
C ALA A 598 16.40 26.63 2.11
N LYS A 599 15.44 27.55 2.25
CA LYS A 599 15.64 28.87 2.86
C LYS A 599 16.07 28.77 4.34
N CYS A 600 15.44 27.88 5.11
CA CYS A 600 15.81 27.62 6.51
C CYS A 600 17.23 27.05 6.63
N LYS A 601 17.65 26.18 5.70
CA LYS A 601 19.02 25.66 5.68
C LYS A 601 20.06 26.73 5.34
N GLN A 602 19.74 27.65 4.43
CA GLN A 602 20.62 28.79 4.11
C GLN A 602 20.80 29.74 5.30
N LEU A 603 19.71 30.09 6.00
CA LEU A 603 19.77 30.97 7.19
C LEU A 603 20.56 30.38 8.36
N LYS A 604 20.64 29.04 8.48
CA LYS A 604 21.46 28.37 9.49
C LYS A 604 22.94 28.24 9.11
N SER A 605 23.29 28.57 7.85
CA SER A 605 24.66 28.47 7.32
C SER A 605 25.40 29.80 7.23
N GLU A 606 24.74 30.92 7.51
CA GLU A 606 25.40 32.22 7.66
C GLU A 606 26.10 32.30 9.02
N PRO A 607 27.43 32.55 9.06
CA PRO A 607 28.14 32.73 10.32
C PRO A 607 27.66 34.03 10.99
N ALA A 608 27.42 33.94 12.31
CA ALA A 608 26.97 35.03 13.17
C ALA A 608 27.90 36.25 13.18
#